data_AF-A0ABD3BFJ8-F1
#
_entry.id   AF-A0ABD3BFJ8-F1
#
_cell.length_a   1.000
_cell.length_b   1.000
_cell.length_c   1.000
_cell.angle_alpha   90.00
_cell.angle_beta   90.00
_cell.angle_gamma   90.00
#
_symmetry.space_group_name_H-M   'P 1'
#
loop_
_entity.id
_entity.type
_entity.pdbx_description
1 polymer ?
#
loop_
_entity_poly.entity_id
_entity_poly.type
_entity_poly.pdbx_seq_one_letter_code
_entity_poly.pdbx_strand_id
1 'polypeptide(L)'
;MDADERNRKRKLSNRESARRSRNRKRQRVDELVAQVSQTEEENKKLRQMIDGASQLYLNFASDNNVLRAQVVELTDRLRSLNSVIQIASEVSGVAFDVLDVPDSLLEPWRMPCPVQSTMVNPSQI
;
A
#
# COMPACT_ATOMS: atom_id res chain seq x y z
N MET A 1 4.06 28.54 -68.16
CA MET A 1 5.08 28.23 -67.14
C MET A 1 5.70 26.90 -67.53
N ASP A 2 7.00 26.90 -67.80
CA ASP A 2 7.73 25.79 -68.41
C ASP A 2 7.67 24.49 -67.57
N ALA A 3 7.52 23.34 -68.23
CA ALA A 3 7.33 22.04 -67.58
C ALA A 3 8.57 21.65 -66.73
N ASP A 4 9.75 22.08 -67.16
CA ASP A 4 11.01 21.84 -66.46
C ASP A 4 11.10 22.58 -65.13
N GLU A 5 10.62 23.83 -65.08
CA GLU A 5 10.57 24.60 -63.83
C GLU A 5 9.59 23.98 -62.83
N ARG A 6 8.45 23.46 -63.30
CA ARG A 6 7.50 22.69 -62.46
C ARG A 6 8.17 21.43 -61.90
N ASN A 7 8.90 20.68 -62.73
CA ASN A 7 9.61 19.47 -62.31
C ASN A 7 10.69 19.78 -61.26
N ARG A 8 11.49 20.84 -61.49
CA ARG A 8 12.51 21.32 -60.55
C ARG A 8 11.91 21.67 -59.19
N LYS A 9 10.82 22.46 -59.17
CA LYS A 9 10.10 22.81 -57.93
C LYS A 9 9.54 21.58 -57.20
N ARG A 10 8.99 20.60 -57.92
CA ARG A 10 8.51 19.33 -57.34
C ARG A 10 9.65 18.54 -56.68
N LYS A 11 10.80 18.42 -57.33
CA LYS A 11 11.97 17.73 -56.76
C LYS A 11 12.45 18.38 -55.46
N LEU A 12 12.51 19.72 -55.43
CA LEU A 12 12.88 20.47 -54.22
C LEU A 12 11.85 20.30 -53.10
N SER A 13 10.56 20.41 -53.43
CA SER A 13 9.48 20.25 -52.43
C SER A 13 9.41 18.82 -51.88
N ASN A 14 9.56 17.79 -52.73
CA ASN A 14 9.62 16.40 -52.29
C ASN A 14 10.85 16.12 -51.42
N ARG A 15 12.01 16.66 -51.79
CA ARG A 15 13.22 16.55 -50.98
C ARG A 15 13.00 17.13 -49.58
N GLU A 16 12.44 18.33 -49.52
CA GLU A 16 12.15 19.00 -48.25
C GLU A 16 11.07 18.27 -47.44
N SER A 17 10.07 17.70 -48.11
CA SER A 17 9.01 16.92 -47.47
C SER A 17 9.54 15.60 -46.90
N ALA A 18 10.42 14.91 -47.63
CA ALA A 18 11.10 13.71 -47.16
C ALA A 18 12.03 14.01 -45.98
N ARG A 19 12.75 15.15 -46.01
CA ARG A 19 13.57 15.63 -44.89
C ARG A 19 12.71 15.89 -43.65
N ARG A 20 11.62 16.66 -43.78
CA ARG A 20 10.68 16.94 -42.68
C ARG A 20 10.04 15.67 -42.13
N SER A 21 9.69 14.72 -42.99
CA SER A 21 9.17 13.42 -42.56
C SER A 21 10.17 12.64 -41.72
N ARG A 22 11.43 12.54 -42.18
CA ARG A 22 12.53 11.91 -41.41
C ARG A 22 12.76 12.60 -40.07
N ASN A 23 12.79 13.93 -40.04
CA ASN A 23 12.98 14.69 -38.80
C ASN A 23 11.84 14.45 -37.81
N ARG A 24 10.57 14.47 -38.25
CA ARG A 24 9.43 14.16 -37.37
C ARG A 24 9.50 12.75 -36.81
N LYS A 25 9.88 11.77 -37.63
CA LYS A 25 10.06 10.39 -37.16
C LYS A 25 11.19 10.28 -36.14
N ARG A 26 12.30 10.98 -36.35
CA ARG A 26 13.42 11.01 -35.40
C ARG A 26 13.01 11.64 -34.07
N GLN A 27 12.38 12.81 -34.12
CA GLN A 27 11.87 13.49 -32.93
C GLN A 27 10.90 12.61 -32.15
N ARG A 28 9.98 11.91 -32.82
CA ARG A 28 9.04 10.99 -32.15
C ARG A 28 9.74 9.82 -31.46
N VAL A 29 10.80 9.30 -32.06
CA VAL A 29 11.61 8.24 -31.41
C VAL A 29 12.33 8.80 -30.18
N ASP A 30 12.93 9.98 -30.30
CA ASP A 30 13.63 10.62 -29.19
C ASP A 30 12.66 10.94 -28.02
N GLU A 31 11.45 11.42 -28.32
CA GLU A 31 10.37 11.62 -27.34
C GLU A 31 9.95 10.32 -26.64
N LEU A 32 9.80 9.22 -27.39
CA LEU A 32 9.44 7.92 -26.81
C LEU A 32 10.54 7.38 -25.91
N VAL A 33 11.81 7.53 -26.30
CA VAL A 33 12.95 7.15 -25.46
C VAL A 33 12.97 7.94 -24.16
N ALA A 34 12.73 9.26 -24.23
CA ALA A 34 12.64 10.10 -23.03
C ALA A 34 11.49 9.66 -22.09
N GLN A 35 10.32 9.33 -22.65
CA GLN A 35 9.18 8.83 -21.87
C GLN A 35 9.50 7.50 -21.18
N VAL A 36 10.12 6.55 -21.89
CA VAL A 36 10.54 5.27 -21.28
C VAL A 36 11.48 5.51 -20.11
N SER A 37 12.53 6.31 -20.31
CA SER A 37 13.49 6.62 -19.25
C SER A 37 12.83 7.29 -18.04
N GLN A 38 11.89 8.21 -18.26
CA GLN A 38 11.14 8.86 -17.19
C GLN A 38 10.29 7.84 -16.42
N THR A 39 9.52 7.02 -17.13
CA THR A 39 8.67 5.99 -16.50
C THR A 39 9.49 4.93 -15.77
N GLU A 40 10.68 4.58 -16.24
CA GLU A 40 11.59 3.68 -15.54
C GLU A 40 12.07 4.25 -14.20
N GLU A 41 12.43 5.54 -14.17
CA GLU A 41 12.85 6.23 -12.95
C GLU A 41 11.69 6.39 -11.96
N GLU A 42 10.50 6.76 -12.44
CA GLU A 42 9.28 6.82 -11.61
C GLU A 42 8.95 5.46 -11.00
N ASN A 43 9.01 4.39 -11.80
CA ASN A 43 8.80 3.03 -11.31
C ASN A 43 9.86 2.61 -10.28
N LYS A 44 11.12 2.99 -10.47
CA LYS A 44 12.19 2.71 -9.50
C LYS A 44 11.92 3.42 -8.18
N LYS A 45 11.50 4.69 -8.21
CA LYS A 45 11.12 5.44 -7.02
C LYS A 45 9.93 4.81 -6.30
N LEU A 46 8.88 4.41 -7.02
CA LEU A 46 7.72 3.73 -6.45
C LEU A 46 8.10 2.41 -5.78
N ARG A 47 8.96 1.60 -6.42
CA ARG A 47 9.48 0.37 -5.82
C ARG A 47 10.19 0.63 -4.49
N GLN A 48 11.10 1.60 -4.46
CA GLN A 48 11.81 1.97 -3.22
C GLN A 48 10.85 2.43 -2.11
N MET A 49 9.80 3.17 -2.45
CA MET A 49 8.78 3.59 -1.48
C MET A 49 7.98 2.40 -0.95
N ILE A 50 7.59 1.45 -1.81
CA ILE A 50 6.89 0.23 -1.43
C ILE A 50 7.75 -0.63 -0.52
N ASP A 51 9.03 -0.82 -0.86
CA ASP A 51 9.98 -1.60 -0.07
C ASP A 51 10.15 -0.97 1.33
N GLY A 52 10.33 0.35 1.40
CA GLY A 52 10.42 1.09 2.65
C GLY A 52 9.16 0.97 3.51
N ALA A 53 7.97 1.14 2.91
CA ALA A 53 6.69 0.98 3.61
C ALA A 53 6.48 -0.46 4.10
N SER A 54 6.88 -1.45 3.32
CA SER A 54 6.80 -2.87 3.68
C SER A 54 7.69 -3.18 4.88
N GLN A 55 8.92 -2.65 4.91
CA GLN A 55 9.82 -2.81 6.05
C GLN A 55 9.28 -2.15 7.31
N LEU A 56 8.74 -0.93 7.20
CA LEU A 56 8.09 -0.25 8.33
C LEU A 56 6.90 -1.07 8.85
N TYR A 57 6.05 -1.59 7.96
CA TYR A 57 4.94 -2.44 8.34
C TYR A 57 5.41 -3.70 9.10
N LEU A 58 6.45 -4.39 8.63
CA LEU A 58 7.01 -5.56 9.32
C LEU A 58 7.52 -5.20 10.72
N ASN A 59 8.21 -4.06 10.87
CA ASN A 59 8.66 -3.59 12.16
C ASN A 59 7.48 -3.31 13.10
N PHE A 60 6.46 -2.58 12.65
CA PHE A 60 5.25 -2.32 13.45
C PHE A 60 4.49 -3.59 13.80
N ALA A 61 4.41 -4.56 12.88
CA ALA A 61 3.78 -5.85 13.16
C ALA A 61 4.55 -6.64 14.23
N SER A 62 5.88 -6.61 14.19
CA SER A 62 6.74 -7.19 15.23
C SER A 62 6.50 -6.52 16.59
N ASP A 63 6.54 -5.18 16.64
CA ASP A 63 6.30 -4.44 17.87
C ASP A 63 4.89 -4.71 18.44
N ASN A 64 3.89 -4.80 17.56
CA ASN A 64 2.53 -5.15 17.95
C ASN A 64 2.45 -6.55 18.55
N ASN A 65 3.16 -7.53 17.98
CA ASN A 65 3.23 -8.88 18.55
C ASN A 65 3.90 -8.91 19.92
N VAL A 66 4.96 -8.12 20.14
CA VAL A 66 5.60 -7.98 21.45
C VAL A 66 4.61 -7.40 22.46
N LEU A 67 3.93 -6.31 22.11
CA LEU A 67 2.92 -5.69 22.99
C LEU A 67 1.78 -6.67 23.32
N ARG A 68 1.32 -7.47 22.35
CA ARG A 68 0.31 -8.51 22.57
C ARG A 68 0.78 -9.56 23.56
N ALA A 69 2.01 -10.04 23.42
CA ALA A 69 2.60 -11.01 24.35
C ALA A 69 2.68 -10.42 25.78
N GLN A 70 3.06 -9.16 25.91
CA GLN A 70 3.10 -8.47 27.21
C GLN A 70 1.70 -8.31 27.83
N VAL A 71 0.70 -7.96 27.03
CA VAL A 71 -0.70 -7.89 27.51
C VAL A 71 -1.14 -9.25 28.05
N VAL A 72 -0.92 -10.33 27.29
CA VAL A 72 -1.27 -11.69 27.74
C VAL A 72 -0.54 -12.04 29.04
N GLU A 73 0.77 -11.80 29.12
CA GLU A 73 1.56 -12.09 30.32
C GLU A 73 1.04 -11.33 31.55
N LEU A 74 0.76 -10.03 31.41
CA LEU A 74 0.26 -9.20 32.50
C LEU A 74 -1.15 -9.62 32.93
N THR A 75 -2.03 -9.96 31.99
CA THR A 75 -3.36 -10.48 32.29
C THR A 75 -3.29 -11.83 33.03
N ASP A 76 -2.40 -12.73 32.62
CA ASP A 76 -2.21 -14.01 33.30
C ASP A 76 -1.66 -13.83 34.72
N ARG A 77 -0.68 -12.93 34.91
CA ARG A 77 -0.17 -12.57 36.24
C ARG A 77 -1.26 -12.00 37.12
N LEU A 78 -2.10 -11.10 36.59
CA LEU A 78 -3.21 -10.52 37.33
C LEU A 78 -4.25 -11.58 37.71
N ARG A 79 -4.64 -12.47 36.78
CA ARG A 79 -5.53 -13.61 37.09
C ARG A 79 -4.95 -14.51 38.17
N SER A 80 -3.64 -14.77 38.16
CA SER A 80 -2.99 -15.55 39.21
C SER A 80 -3.05 -14.86 40.58
N LEU A 81 -2.79 -13.55 40.65
CA LEU A 81 -2.89 -12.79 41.90
C LEU A 81 -4.33 -12.73 42.42
N ASN A 82 -5.28 -12.49 41.51
CA ASN A 82 -6.71 -12.51 41.79
C ASN A 82 -7.15 -13.86 42.38
N SER A 83 -6.66 -14.98 41.85
CA SER A 83 -6.93 -16.32 42.40
C SER A 83 -6.37 -16.49 43.82
N VAL A 84 -5.17 -15.98 44.12
CA VAL A 84 -4.61 -16.01 45.48
C VAL A 84 -5.45 -15.19 46.45
N ILE A 85 -5.91 -14.00 46.04
CA ILE A 85 -6.80 -13.15 46.84
C ILE A 85 -8.14 -13.87 47.11
N GLN A 86 -8.69 -14.56 46.10
CA GLN A 86 -9.91 -15.35 46.25
C GLN A 86 -9.74 -16.44 47.34
N ILE A 87 -8.64 -17.18 47.31
CA ILE A 87 -8.32 -18.20 48.31
C ILE A 87 -8.17 -17.56 49.71
N ALA A 88 -7.48 -16.42 49.82
CA ALA A 88 -7.30 -15.72 51.09
C ALA A 88 -8.62 -15.16 51.65
N SER A 89 -9.51 -14.68 50.78
CA SER A 89 -10.89 -14.25 51.11
C SER A 89 -11.69 -15.41 51.71
N GLU A 90 -11.67 -16.57 51.07
CA GLU A 90 -12.35 -17.79 51.54
C GLU A 90 -11.85 -18.24 52.92
N VAL A 91 -10.54 -18.14 53.17
CA VAL A 91 -9.94 -18.52 54.47
C VAL A 91 -10.24 -17.50 55.56
N SER A 92 -10.24 -16.20 55.23
CA SER A 92 -10.39 -15.12 56.21
C SER A 92 -11.84 -14.70 56.48
N GLY A 93 -12.78 -15.08 55.60
CA GLY A 93 -14.18 -14.65 55.66
C GLY A 93 -14.40 -13.19 55.28
N VAL A 94 -13.38 -12.51 54.74
CA VAL A 94 -13.44 -11.10 54.32
C VAL A 94 -13.50 -11.04 52.80
N ALA A 95 -14.60 -10.52 52.26
CA ALA A 95 -14.77 -10.35 50.81
C ALA A 95 -13.86 -9.24 50.26
N PHE A 96 -13.02 -9.59 49.28
CA PHE A 96 -12.25 -8.63 48.49
C PHE A 96 -12.90 -8.47 47.10
N ASP A 97 -13.15 -7.22 46.67
CA ASP A 97 -13.59 -6.94 45.30
C ASP A 97 -12.42 -7.10 44.33
N VAL A 98 -12.48 -8.12 43.49
CA VAL A 98 -11.45 -8.44 42.50
C VAL A 98 -11.85 -7.84 41.15
N LEU A 99 -11.06 -6.91 40.61
CA LEU A 99 -11.24 -6.41 39.25
C LEU A 99 -10.74 -7.44 38.24
N ASP A 100 -11.60 -7.84 37.31
CA ASP A 100 -11.24 -8.63 36.15
C ASP A 100 -10.82 -7.72 34.97
N VAL A 101 -9.97 -8.24 34.09
CA VAL A 101 -9.56 -7.53 32.87
C VAL A 101 -10.64 -7.72 31.81
N PRO A 102 -11.25 -6.66 31.25
CA PRO A 102 -12.23 -6.81 30.19
C PRO A 102 -11.65 -7.50 28.95
N ASP A 103 -12.37 -8.48 28.39
CA ASP A 103 -12.03 -9.16 27.12
C ASP A 103 -11.82 -8.18 25.95
N SER A 104 -12.45 -7.01 26.01
CA SER A 104 -12.28 -5.92 25.05
C SER A 104 -10.87 -5.33 25.00
N LEU A 105 -10.07 -5.47 26.07
CA LEU A 105 -8.65 -5.11 26.08
C LEU A 105 -7.76 -6.18 25.43
N LEU A 106 -8.24 -7.42 25.32
CA LEU A 106 -7.54 -8.52 24.68
C LEU A 106 -7.81 -8.57 23.17
N GLU A 107 -8.98 -8.10 22.73
CA GLU A 107 -9.35 -8.01 21.31
C GLU A 107 -9.83 -6.61 20.83
N PRO A 108 -9.03 -5.53 21.01
CA PRO A 108 -9.46 -4.18 20.65
C PRO A 108 -9.67 -3.96 19.14
N TRP A 109 -9.24 -4.92 18.31
CA TRP A 109 -9.30 -4.87 16.85
C TRP A 109 -10.46 -5.67 16.25
N ARG A 110 -11.32 -6.29 17.09
CA ARG A 110 -12.57 -6.87 16.61
C ARG A 110 -13.42 -5.76 16.03
N MET A 111 -13.46 -5.67 14.70
CA MET A 111 -14.34 -4.71 14.04
C MET A 111 -15.78 -5.00 14.48
N PRO A 112 -16.55 -3.97 14.94
CA PRO A 112 -17.90 -4.17 15.47
C PRO A 112 -18.90 -4.76 14.45
N CYS A 113 -18.56 -4.83 13.17
CA CYS A 113 -19.47 -5.24 12.11
C CYS A 113 -18.80 -6.23 11.15
N PRO A 114 -19.52 -7.26 10.66
CA PRO A 114 -19.08 -8.03 9.51
C PRO A 114 -19.06 -7.11 8.29
N VAL A 115 -17.93 -7.08 7.58
CA VAL A 115 -17.84 -6.43 6.26
C VAL A 115 -18.80 -7.18 5.35
N GLN A 116 -19.99 -6.61 5.13
CA GLN A 116 -20.89 -7.12 4.12
C GLN A 116 -20.22 -6.88 2.77
N SER A 117 -19.67 -7.94 2.16
CA SER A 117 -19.25 -7.89 0.77
C SER A 117 -20.50 -7.57 -0.06
N THR A 118 -20.64 -6.32 -0.46
CA THR A 118 -21.60 -5.94 -1.49
C THR A 118 -21.10 -6.55 -2.80
N MET A 119 -21.56 -7.77 -3.09
CA MET A 119 -21.48 -8.31 -4.44
C MET A 119 -22.35 -7.41 -5.32
N VAL A 120 -21.72 -6.45 -6.01
CA VAL A 120 -22.38 -5.70 -7.09
C VAL A 120 -22.68 -6.71 -8.18
N ASN A 121 -23.95 -7.08 -8.29
CA ASN A 121 -24.43 -8.01 -9.30
C ASN A 121 -24.29 -7.34 -10.69
N PRO A 122 -23.53 -7.92 -11.64
CA PRO A 122 -23.26 -7.31 -12.95
C PRO A 122 -24.47 -7.29 -13.89
N SER A 123 -25.68 -7.59 -13.41
CA SER A 123 -26.91 -7.61 -14.22
C SER A 123 -27.54 -6.23 -14.45
N GLN A 124 -26.80 -5.14 -14.21
CA GLN A 124 -27.24 -3.76 -14.45
C GLN A 124 -26.14 -2.95 -15.17
N ILE A 125 -25.75 -3.39 -16.37
CA ILE A 125 -25.17 -2.54 -17.44
C ILE A 125 -25.81 -2.94 -18.76
#